data_AF-A0A8T4SGD0-F1
#
_entry.id   AF-A0A8T4SGD0-F1
#
_cell.length_a   1.000
_cell.length_b   1.000
_cell.length_c   1.000
_cell.angle_alpha   90.00
_cell.angle_beta   90.00
_cell.angle_gamma   90.00
#
_symmetry.space_group_name_H-M   'P 1'
#
loop_
_entity.id
_entity.type
_entity.pdbx_description
1 polymer ?
#
loop_
_entity_poly.entity_id
_entity_poly.type
_entity_poly.pdbx_seq_one_letter_code
_entity_poly.pdbx_strand_id
1 'polypeptide(L)' 'MEDNEEESPEEELPEHRGLTSSEEAFMRGYLDDDNETAECTECGCLLDEATKPLKKEIDEEELLFCSKSCLEDYRDSF' A
#
# COMPACT_ATOMS: atom_id res chain seq x y z
N MET A 1 -37.59 -43.10 -32.22
CA MET A 1 -37.90 -41.66 -32.11
C MET A 1 -38.73 -41.54 -30.87
N GLU A 2 -38.12 -41.07 -29.79
CA GLU A 2 -38.81 -40.53 -28.62
C GLU A 2 -37.81 -39.57 -27.95
N ASP A 3 -38.26 -38.33 -27.85
CA ASP A 3 -37.73 -37.19 -27.09
C ASP A 3 -37.24 -37.59 -25.69
N ASN A 4 -36.22 -36.91 -25.14
CA ASN A 4 -36.44 -35.75 -24.27
C ASN A 4 -35.14 -35.32 -23.54
N GLU A 5 -35.03 -34.01 -23.33
CA GLU A 5 -34.31 -33.32 -22.26
C GLU A 5 -32.77 -33.21 -22.32
N GLU A 6 -32.39 -32.12 -22.99
CA GLU A 6 -31.33 -31.18 -22.64
C GLU A 6 -31.43 -30.77 -21.15
N GLU A 7 -30.38 -31.03 -20.35
CA GLU A 7 -30.11 -30.28 -19.12
C GLU A 7 -28.60 -30.04 -19.05
N SER A 8 -28.23 -28.78 -19.33
CA SER A 8 -26.87 -28.28 -19.16
C SER A 8 -26.51 -28.27 -17.67
N PRO A 9 -25.26 -28.55 -17.28
CA PRO A 9 -24.88 -28.67 -15.89
C PRO A 9 -25.14 -27.34 -15.19
N GLU A 10 -25.96 -27.42 -14.14
CA GLU A 10 -26.26 -26.33 -13.22
C GLU A 10 -24.96 -25.66 -12.77
N GLU A 11 -24.88 -24.36 -13.01
CA GLU A 11 -23.87 -23.47 -12.44
C GLU A 11 -24.03 -23.44 -10.91
N GLU A 12 -23.45 -24.42 -10.22
CA GLU A 12 -23.27 -24.36 -8.77
C GLU A 12 -22.01 -23.52 -8.48
N LEU A 13 -22.21 -22.20 -8.45
CA LEU A 13 -21.27 -21.25 -7.85
C LEU A 13 -20.96 -21.76 -6.42
N PRO A 14 -19.68 -21.90 -6.05
CA PRO A 14 -19.32 -22.47 -4.76
C PRO A 14 -19.95 -21.64 -3.64
N GLU A 15 -20.67 -22.35 -2.77
CA GLU A 15 -21.32 -21.83 -1.58
C GLU A 15 -20.41 -20.83 -0.87
N HIS A 16 -20.83 -19.57 -0.86
CA HIS A 16 -20.29 -18.51 -0.01
C HIS A 16 -20.71 -18.78 1.44
N ARG A 17 -20.26 -19.90 2.00
CA ARG A 17 -20.44 -20.30 3.40
C ARG A 17 -19.08 -20.55 4.00
N GLY A 18 -18.53 -19.53 4.66
CA GLY A 18 -17.46 -19.77 5.63
C GLY A 18 -16.31 -18.78 5.68
N LEU A 19 -16.37 -17.60 5.08
CA LEU A 19 -15.47 -16.52 5.50
C LEU A 19 -15.94 -16.07 6.89
N THR A 20 -15.36 -16.70 7.91
CA THR A 20 -15.51 -16.23 9.28
C THR A 20 -15.08 -14.77 9.30
N SER A 21 -15.83 -13.92 10.02
CA SER A 21 -15.55 -12.48 10.21
C SER A 21 -14.08 -12.16 10.54
N SER A 22 -13.32 -13.16 11.03
CA SER A 22 -11.89 -13.10 11.30
C SER A 22 -11.00 -13.02 10.05
N GLU A 23 -11.30 -13.72 8.95
CA GLU A 23 -10.50 -13.67 7.71
C GLU A 23 -10.73 -12.35 6.96
N GLU A 24 -11.97 -11.86 6.95
CA GLU A 24 -12.30 -10.57 6.36
C GLU A 24 -11.67 -9.40 7.15
N ALA A 25 -11.57 -9.52 8.48
CA ALA A 25 -10.86 -8.57 9.33
C ALA A 25 -9.33 -8.61 9.12
N PHE A 26 -8.76 -9.79 8.85
CA PHE A 26 -7.33 -9.94 8.56
C PHE A 26 -6.95 -9.29 7.23
N MET A 27 -7.80 -9.45 6.20
CA MET A 27 -7.57 -8.82 4.89
C MET A 27 -7.73 -7.29 4.93
N ARG A 28 -8.55 -6.73 5.83
CA ARG A 28 -8.69 -5.27 6.01
C ARG A 28 -7.46 -4.63 6.66
N GLY A 29 -6.66 -5.38 7.43
CA GLY A 29 -5.44 -4.87 8.07
C GLY A 29 -4.31 -4.53 7.10
N TYR A 30 -4.35 -5.06 5.86
CA TYR A 30 -3.37 -4.75 4.82
C TYR A 30 -3.81 -3.62 3.88
N LEU A 31 -5.09 -3.19 3.93
CA LEU A 31 -5.61 -2.09 3.12
C LEU A 31 -5.53 -0.72 3.82
N ASP A 32 -5.29 -0.69 5.14
CA ASP A 32 -5.14 0.55 5.92
C ASP A 32 -3.67 1.00 6.03
N ASP A 33 -2.75 0.22 5.47
CA ASP A 33 -1.30 0.49 5.40
C ASP A 33 -0.93 1.39 4.19
N ASP A 34 -1.91 2.06 3.58
CA ASP A 34 -1.72 3.05 2.51
C ASP A 34 -1.44 4.45 3.08
N ASN A 35 -1.22 4.57 4.40
CA ASN A 35 -0.58 5.75 4.95
C ASN A 35 0.92 5.61 4.70
N GLU A 36 1.32 5.87 3.45
CA GLU A 36 2.71 6.02 3.02
C GLU A 36 3.33 7.14 3.87
N THR A 37 3.73 6.80 5.11
CA THR A 37 4.44 7.71 5.98
C THR A 37 5.76 8.00 5.30
N ALA A 38 5.86 9.19 4.74
CA ALA A 38 7.09 9.67 4.15
C ALA A 38 8.22 9.60 5.18
N GLU A 39 9.41 9.22 4.78
CA GLU A 39 10.58 9.12 5.67
C GLU A 39 11.67 10.08 5.22
N CYS A 40 12.44 10.59 6.18
CA CYS A 40 13.62 11.39 5.86
C CYS A 40 14.68 10.51 5.20
N THR A 41 15.16 10.93 4.04
CA THR A 41 16.14 10.18 3.24
C THR A 41 17.48 9.98 3.98
N GLU A 42 17.87 10.93 4.82
CA GLU A 42 19.15 10.88 5.54
C GLU A 42 19.05 10.07 6.84
N CYS A 43 18.09 10.37 7.72
CA CYS A 43 18.00 9.77 9.05
C CYS A 43 16.88 8.73 9.24
N GLY A 44 15.99 8.55 8.26
CA GLY A 44 14.88 7.60 8.33
C GLY A 44 13.79 7.98 9.34
N CYS A 45 13.74 9.24 9.81
CA CYS A 45 12.65 9.66 10.70
C CYS A 45 11.35 9.82 9.93
N LEU A 46 10.23 9.45 10.54
CA LEU A 46 8.90 9.65 9.97
C LEU A 46 8.64 11.15 9.75
N LEU A 47 8.13 11.46 8.56
CA LEU A 47 7.70 12.78 8.13
C LEU A 47 6.18 12.76 8.06
N ASP A 48 5.61 13.83 8.57
CA ASP A 48 4.19 14.07 8.66
C ASP A 48 3.89 15.49 8.18
N GLU A 49 2.61 15.81 7.98
CA GLU A 49 2.23 17.14 7.51
C GLU A 49 2.66 18.27 8.47
N ALA A 50 2.82 18.00 9.78
CA ALA A 50 3.25 18.99 10.75
C ALA A 50 4.77 19.24 10.72
N THR A 51 5.59 18.25 10.34
CA THR A 51 7.05 18.40 10.21
C THR A 51 7.46 19.26 9.01
N LYS A 52 6.56 19.50 8.04
CA LYS A 52 6.81 20.30 6.82
C LYS A 52 8.11 19.88 6.12
N PRO A 53 8.16 18.65 5.58
CA PRO A 53 9.37 18.11 4.99
C PRO A 53 9.88 18.95 3.82
N LEU A 54 11.20 19.05 3.73
CA LEU A 54 11.89 19.69 2.62
C LEU A 54 11.96 18.69 1.47
N LYS A 55 11.39 19.10 0.35
CA LYS A 55 11.32 18.31 -0.88
C LYS A 55 12.39 18.78 -1.87
N LYS A 56 13.25 17.87 -2.33
CA LYS A 56 14.36 18.22 -3.23
C LYS A 56 14.58 17.13 -4.29
N GLU A 57 14.71 17.56 -5.54
CA GLU A 57 15.12 16.68 -6.63
C GLU A 57 16.65 16.58 -6.67
N ILE A 58 17.17 15.35 -6.57
CA ILE A 58 18.60 15.00 -6.60
C ILE A 58 18.72 13.72 -7.45
N ASP A 59 19.65 13.68 -8.40
CA ASP A 59 19.85 12.51 -9.29
C ASP A 59 18.57 12.01 -9.99
N GLU A 60 17.71 12.95 -10.43
CA GLU A 60 16.41 12.67 -11.06
C GLU A 60 15.39 11.96 -10.14
N GLU A 61 15.68 11.87 -8.84
CA GLU A 61 14.81 11.33 -7.81
C GLU A 61 14.34 12.42 -6.83
N GLU A 62 13.09 12.29 -6.39
CA GLU A 62 12.46 13.24 -5.48
C GLU A 62 12.62 12.79 -4.03
N LEU A 63 13.50 13.47 -3.30
CA LEU A 63 13.89 13.12 -1.94
C LEU A 63 13.26 14.05 -0.91
N LEU A 64 12.95 13.49 0.27
CA LEU A 64 12.34 14.19 1.40
C LEU A 64 13.29 14.25 2.59
N PHE A 65 13.33 15.40 3.27
CA PHE A 65 14.20 15.65 4.42
C PHE A 65 13.45 16.33 5.57
N CYS A 66 13.71 15.90 6.80
CA CYS A 66 13.08 16.49 8.00
C CYS A 66 13.61 17.88 8.35
N SER A 67 14.82 18.22 7.88
CA SER A 67 15.47 19.48 8.19
C SER A 67 16.50 19.87 7.14
N LYS A 68 16.90 21.14 7.16
CA LYS A 68 17.95 21.66 6.27
C LYS A 68 19.30 20.98 6.55
N SER A 69 19.57 20.62 7.80
CA SER A 69 20.77 19.89 8.19
C SER A 69 20.85 18.54 7.48
N CYS A 70 19.81 17.72 7.56
CA CYS A 70 19.75 16.42 6.87
C CYS A 70 19.95 16.54 5.36
N LEU A 71 19.39 17.59 4.74
CA LEU A 71 19.62 17.86 3.31
C LEU A 71 21.09 18.24 3.02
N GLU A 72 21.72 19.05 3.86
CA GLU A 72 23.11 19.45 3.69
C GLU A 72 24.07 18.28 3.94
N ASP A 73 23.82 17.48 4.98
CA ASP A 73 24.61 16.28 5.30
C ASP A 73 24.50 15.22 4.19
N TYR A 74 23.30 15.02 3.64
CA TYR A 74 23.11 14.16 2.47
C TYR A 74 23.92 14.67 1.27
N ARG A 75 23.90 15.97 1.00
CA ARG A 75 24.64 16.56 -0.14
C ARG A 75 26.15 16.56 0.03
N ASP A 76 26.68 16.60 1.25
CA ASP A 76 28.13 16.53 1.52
C ASP A 76 28.65 15.08 1.45
N SER A 77 27.75 14.10 1.55
CA SER A 77 28.08 12.67 1.47
C SER A 77 28.34 12.16 0.04
N PHE A 78 28.15 12.99 -0.99
CA PHE A 78 28.36 12.67 -2.42
C PHE A 78 29.29 13.70 -3.08
#